data_AF-A0A0N0J8J7-F1
#
_entry.id   AF-A0A0N0J8J7-F1
#
_cell.length_a   1.000
_cell.length_b   1.000
_cell.length_c   1.000
_cell.angle_alpha   90.00
_cell.angle_beta   90.00
_cell.angle_gamma   90.00
#
_symmetry.space_group_name_H-M   'P 1'
#
loop_
_entity.id
_entity.type
_entity.pdbx_description
1 polymer ?
#
loop_
_entity_poly.entity_id
_entity_poly.type
_entity_poly.pdbx_seq_one_letter_code
_entity_poly.pdbx_strand_id
1 'polypeptide(L)'
;MSSTILHGSGLTEEDAQAAEAHSPALAEAAAEEKNPFLVALGERVRALRSRRGMTRKAVALAAEVSERHLANLEYGVGNASILVLLQVAQALQCTLAELTGDVTTASPEWLLLRELLEGRDEATLHRVRVAVGELLGTGGAAAKPSGRSPRIALVGLRGAGKSTLGQMLADDLGVAFVELSREIEKFAGCSINEIQSLYGQNAYRRYERRALEEAIQIHAEAVIATPGGIVSDPATFNLLLAHCTTVWLQAEPEDHMKRVVAQGDLRPMAASKEAMEDLKGILAGRAAFYSKADFKIDTSAQTLEGTFMQLRQTVRAALRLDGGP
;
A
#
# COMPACT_ATOMS: atom_id res chain seq x y z
N MET A 1 -28.40 70.40 -32.81
CA MET A 1 -28.20 69.46 -31.68
C MET A 1 -27.40 68.28 -32.20
N SER A 2 -26.21 67.90 -31.77
CA SER A 2 -25.15 68.54 -30.99
C SER A 2 -23.85 67.94 -31.55
N SER A 3 -22.84 68.78 -31.75
CA SER A 3 -21.50 68.40 -32.19
C SER A 3 -20.54 68.66 -31.03
N THR A 4 -19.86 67.62 -30.55
CA THR A 4 -18.74 67.66 -29.59
C THR A 4 -18.07 66.27 -29.70
N ILE A 5 -16.75 66.05 -29.77
CA ILE A 5 -15.63 66.60 -28.98
C ILE A 5 -14.31 66.43 -29.78
N LEU A 6 -13.53 67.51 -29.84
CA LEU A 6 -12.08 67.52 -30.07
C LEU A 6 -11.39 67.63 -28.70
N HIS A 7 -10.50 66.70 -28.37
CA HIS A 7 -9.44 66.73 -27.33
C HIS A 7 -8.40 65.68 -27.78
N GLY A 8 -7.09 65.81 -27.61
CA GLY A 8 -6.30 66.81 -26.94
C GLY A 8 -4.82 66.52 -27.24
N SER A 9 -4.06 67.61 -27.26
CA SER A 9 -2.61 67.73 -27.33
C SER A 9 -1.88 67.10 -26.14
N GLY A 10 -0.61 66.71 -26.35
CA GLY A 10 0.40 66.70 -25.29
C GLY A 10 1.24 65.43 -25.23
N LEU A 11 2.28 65.35 -26.07
CA LEU A 11 3.46 64.54 -25.77
C LEU A 11 4.24 65.29 -24.68
N THR A 12 4.27 64.76 -23.46
CA THR A 12 5.18 65.21 -22.40
C THR A 12 6.41 64.31 -22.39
N GLU A 13 7.60 64.92 -22.36
CA GLU A 13 8.92 64.28 -22.34
C GLU A 13 9.23 63.44 -21.09
N GLU A 14 8.25 63.19 -20.21
CA GLU A 14 8.40 62.36 -19.01
C GLU A 14 8.11 60.86 -19.22
N ASP A 15 7.40 60.47 -20.29
CA ASP A 15 7.12 59.06 -20.58
C ASP A 15 8.28 58.33 -21.30
N ALA A 16 9.30 59.08 -21.74
CA ALA A 16 10.48 58.54 -22.41
C ALA A 16 11.59 58.06 -21.43
N GLN A 17 11.44 58.28 -20.13
CA GLN A 17 12.43 57.87 -19.11
C GLN A 17 11.97 56.70 -18.21
N ALA A 18 10.77 56.14 -18.42
CA ALA A 18 10.29 54.97 -17.70
C ALA A 18 10.66 53.61 -18.34
N ALA A 19 11.39 53.61 -19.46
CA ALA A 19 11.75 52.41 -20.22
C ALA A 19 13.19 51.89 -19.98
N GLU A 20 14.02 52.61 -19.22
CA GLU A 20 15.41 52.22 -18.93
C GLU A 20 15.67 52.10 -17.42
N ALA A 21 14.95 51.19 -16.75
CA ALA A 21 15.31 50.74 -15.40
C ALA A 21 14.85 49.30 -15.12
N HIS A 22 14.88 48.41 -16.11
CA HIS A 22 14.88 46.98 -15.82
C HIS A 22 16.30 46.52 -15.49
N SER A 23 16.59 46.57 -14.18
CA SER A 23 17.77 46.00 -13.53
C SER A 23 18.21 44.67 -14.18
N PRO A 24 19.51 44.49 -14.51
CA PRO A 24 20.05 43.19 -14.93
C PRO A 24 20.18 42.18 -13.76
N ALA A 25 19.50 42.42 -12.63
CA ALA A 25 19.66 41.66 -11.39
C ALA A 25 18.71 40.45 -11.25
N LEU A 26 17.90 40.12 -12.27
CA LEU A 26 16.99 38.96 -12.24
C LEU A 26 17.42 37.81 -13.17
N ALA A 27 18.59 37.90 -13.80
CA ALA A 27 19.10 36.87 -14.71
C ALA A 27 20.18 35.96 -14.11
N GLU A 28 20.57 36.13 -12.83
CA GLU A 28 21.74 35.44 -12.26
C GLU A 28 21.53 34.67 -10.93
N ALA A 29 20.30 34.37 -10.50
CA ALA A 29 20.10 33.61 -9.26
C ALA A 29 18.90 32.63 -9.27
N ALA A 30 18.74 31.87 -10.35
CA ALA A 30 18.05 30.59 -10.29
C ALA A 30 19.06 29.49 -10.61
N ALA A 31 20.03 29.27 -9.70
CA ALA A 31 20.65 27.96 -9.63
C ALA A 31 19.51 26.99 -9.34
N GLU A 32 19.05 26.25 -10.36
CA GLU A 32 18.05 25.20 -10.20
C GLU A 32 18.45 24.34 -9.01
N GLU A 33 17.71 24.47 -7.92
CA GLU A 33 17.94 23.67 -6.72
C GLU A 33 17.77 22.21 -7.14
N LYS A 34 18.89 21.48 -7.20
CA LYS A 34 18.91 20.14 -7.78
C LYS A 34 17.96 19.26 -6.99
N ASN A 35 17.08 18.53 -7.69
CA ASN A 35 16.15 17.62 -7.03
C ASN A 35 16.94 16.59 -6.17
N PRO A 36 16.68 16.50 -4.85
CA PRO A 36 17.45 15.64 -3.95
C PRO A 36 17.46 14.16 -4.36
N PHE A 37 16.36 13.68 -4.94
CA PHE A 37 16.27 12.30 -5.43
C PHE A 37 17.20 12.05 -6.61
N LEU A 38 17.28 12.99 -7.56
CA LEU A 38 18.17 12.88 -8.72
C LEU A 38 19.65 12.94 -8.32
N VAL A 39 19.98 13.78 -7.33
CA VAL A 39 21.35 13.84 -6.78
C VAL A 39 21.72 12.49 -6.16
N ALA A 40 20.87 11.94 -5.31
CA ALA A 40 21.11 10.65 -4.66
C ALA A 40 21.19 9.49 -5.67
N LEU A 41 20.36 9.50 -6.72
CA LEU A 41 20.41 8.57 -7.85
C LEU A 41 21.77 8.66 -8.57
N GLY A 42 22.22 9.88 -8.87
CA GLY A 42 23.51 10.12 -9.52
C GLY A 42 24.70 9.64 -8.69
N GLU A 43 24.66 9.84 -7.38
CA GLU A 43 25.66 9.32 -6.44
C GLU A 43 25.69 7.79 -6.43
N ARG A 44 24.52 7.13 -6.42
CA ARG A 44 24.43 5.65 -6.49
C ARG A 44 25.02 5.10 -7.78
N VAL A 45 24.66 5.68 -8.94
CA VAL A 45 25.22 5.30 -10.25
C VAL A 45 26.75 5.43 -10.23
N ARG A 46 27.27 6.55 -9.71
CA ARG A 46 28.72 6.78 -9.61
C ARG A 46 29.39 5.77 -8.68
N ALA A 47 28.79 5.47 -7.53
CA ALA A 47 29.31 4.52 -6.55
C ALA A 47 29.35 3.10 -7.13
N LEU A 48 28.27 2.64 -7.76
CA LEU A 48 28.20 1.34 -8.43
C LEU A 48 29.24 1.22 -9.55
N ARG A 49 29.33 2.24 -10.40
CA ARG A 49 30.34 2.29 -11.46
C ARG A 49 31.76 2.16 -10.89
N SER A 50 32.04 2.87 -9.80
CA SER A 50 33.36 2.86 -9.13
C SER A 50 33.67 1.49 -8.52
N ARG A 51 32.69 0.86 -7.85
CA ARG A 51 32.81 -0.50 -7.30
C ARG A 51 33.07 -1.55 -8.37
N ARG A 52 32.50 -1.38 -9.57
CA ARG A 52 32.71 -2.26 -10.74
C ARG A 52 33.99 -1.94 -11.52
N GLY A 53 34.77 -0.93 -11.10
CA GLY A 53 36.01 -0.54 -11.77
C GLY A 53 35.82 0.06 -13.17
N MET A 54 34.62 0.55 -13.49
CA MET A 54 34.30 1.05 -14.84
C MET A 54 34.52 2.57 -14.94
N THR A 55 35.03 3.03 -16.09
CA THR A 55 35.06 4.46 -16.41
C THR A 55 33.68 4.93 -16.87
N ARG A 56 33.39 6.23 -16.77
CA ARG A 56 32.13 6.79 -17.27
C ARG A 56 31.94 6.49 -18.76
N LYS A 57 32.99 6.69 -19.56
CA LYS A 57 32.99 6.34 -20.99
C LYS A 57 32.68 4.86 -21.25
N ALA A 58 33.22 3.96 -20.44
CA ALA A 58 32.95 2.52 -20.59
C ALA A 58 31.49 2.18 -20.30
N VAL A 59 30.91 2.74 -19.25
CA VAL A 59 29.48 2.54 -18.93
C VAL A 59 28.59 3.18 -19.99
N ALA A 60 28.91 4.39 -20.46
CA ALA A 60 28.14 5.07 -21.51
C ALA A 60 28.10 4.24 -22.80
N LEU A 61 29.24 3.68 -23.20
CA LEU A 61 29.33 2.77 -24.35
C LEU A 61 28.50 1.50 -24.14
N ALA A 62 28.64 0.85 -22.99
CA ALA A 62 27.93 -0.38 -22.68
C ALA A 62 26.41 -0.19 -22.53
N ALA A 63 25.97 0.99 -22.10
CA ALA A 63 24.55 1.35 -21.96
C ALA A 63 23.97 2.01 -23.23
N GLU A 64 24.75 2.14 -24.31
CA GLU A 64 24.33 2.81 -25.55
C GLU A 64 23.81 4.24 -25.34
N VAL A 65 24.43 4.98 -24.42
CA VAL A 65 24.09 6.39 -24.12
C VAL A 65 25.28 7.30 -24.32
N SER A 66 25.04 8.59 -24.55
CA SER A 66 26.13 9.56 -24.62
C SER A 66 26.82 9.73 -23.26
N GLU A 67 28.14 9.92 -23.26
CA GLU A 67 28.91 10.17 -22.04
C GLU A 67 28.44 11.43 -21.30
N ARG A 68 28.00 12.45 -22.05
CA ARG A 68 27.38 13.67 -21.49
C ARG A 68 26.09 13.35 -20.74
N HIS A 69 25.25 12.48 -21.29
CA HIS A 69 24.00 12.08 -20.64
C HIS A 69 24.27 11.29 -19.36
N LEU A 70 25.25 10.37 -19.39
CA LEU A 70 25.67 9.66 -18.19
C LEU A 70 26.30 10.60 -17.14
N ALA A 71 27.04 11.63 -17.57
CA ALA A 71 27.56 12.65 -16.67
C ALA A 71 26.42 13.44 -16.00
N ASN A 72 25.43 13.88 -16.76
CA ASN A 72 24.25 14.57 -16.23
C ASN A 72 23.52 13.72 -15.19
N LEU A 73 23.32 12.43 -15.49
CA LEU A 73 22.76 11.45 -14.55
C LEU A 73 23.59 11.38 -13.26
N GLU A 74 24.91 11.20 -13.35
CA GLU A 74 25.80 11.15 -12.18
C GLU A 74 25.88 12.45 -11.38
N TYR A 75 25.60 13.60 -12.01
CA TYR A 75 25.55 14.91 -11.35
C TYR A 75 24.17 15.26 -10.79
N GLY A 76 23.18 14.39 -11.01
CA GLY A 76 21.79 14.61 -10.61
C GLY A 76 21.11 15.74 -11.37
N VAL A 77 21.49 15.97 -12.63
CA VAL A 77 20.98 17.06 -13.47
C VAL A 77 20.09 16.49 -14.56
N GLY A 78 18.83 16.95 -14.61
CA GLY A 78 17.83 16.52 -15.59
C GLY A 78 17.19 15.16 -15.27
N ASN A 79 15.99 14.95 -15.79
CA ASN A 79 15.27 13.68 -15.62
C ASN A 79 15.75 12.67 -16.66
N ALA A 80 16.37 11.58 -16.20
CA ALA A 80 16.68 10.45 -17.05
C ALA A 80 15.40 9.66 -17.37
N SER A 81 15.27 9.18 -18.61
CA SER A 81 14.16 8.29 -18.97
C SER A 81 14.36 6.92 -18.31
N ILE A 82 13.25 6.23 -18.00
CA ILE A 82 13.30 4.89 -17.39
C ILE A 82 14.06 3.90 -18.29
N LEU A 83 13.93 4.03 -19.61
CA LEU A 83 14.67 3.19 -20.57
C LEU A 83 16.18 3.40 -20.49
N VAL A 84 16.62 4.66 -20.36
CA VAL A 84 18.04 4.97 -20.13
C VAL A 84 18.53 4.38 -18.81
N LEU A 85 17.74 4.51 -17.74
CA LEU A 85 18.09 3.92 -16.44
C LEU A 85 18.18 2.39 -16.53
N LEU A 86 17.32 1.74 -17.31
CA LEU A 86 17.38 0.28 -17.53
C LEU A 86 18.65 -0.14 -18.28
N GLN A 87 19.03 0.60 -19.32
CA GLN A 87 20.29 0.35 -20.06
C GLN A 87 21.52 0.54 -19.17
N VAL A 88 21.53 1.59 -18.35
CA VAL A 88 22.61 1.83 -17.37
C VAL A 88 22.67 0.73 -16.33
N ALA A 89 21.52 0.23 -15.84
CA ALA A 89 21.46 -0.89 -14.90
C ALA A 89 22.05 -2.17 -15.49
N GLN A 90 21.70 -2.49 -16.74
CA GLN A 90 22.26 -3.62 -17.48
C GLN A 90 23.77 -3.49 -17.66
N ALA A 91 24.26 -2.30 -18.05
CA ALA A 91 25.68 -2.02 -18.21
C ALA A 91 26.47 -2.15 -16.90
N LEU A 92 25.85 -1.80 -15.77
CA LEU A 92 26.42 -1.93 -14.43
C LEU A 92 26.20 -3.32 -13.80
N GLN A 93 25.49 -4.22 -14.50
CA GLN A 93 25.11 -5.54 -14.03
C GLN A 93 24.41 -5.48 -12.67
N CYS A 94 23.43 -4.59 -12.55
CA CYS A 94 22.61 -4.43 -11.36
C CYS A 94 21.13 -4.32 -11.73
N THR A 95 20.27 -4.42 -10.72
CA THR A 95 18.84 -4.20 -10.91
C THR A 95 18.51 -2.71 -10.98
N LEU A 96 17.39 -2.35 -11.64
CA LEU A 96 16.94 -0.96 -11.68
C LEU A 96 16.68 -0.39 -10.27
N ALA A 97 16.24 -1.24 -9.33
CA ALA A 97 16.02 -0.88 -7.94
C ALA A 97 17.29 -0.38 -7.24
N GLU A 98 18.45 -0.96 -7.53
CA GLU A 98 19.75 -0.52 -6.99
C GLU A 98 20.13 0.87 -7.49
N LEU A 99 19.70 1.26 -8.69
CA LEU A 99 19.88 2.63 -9.17
C LEU A 99 18.91 3.57 -8.47
N THR A 100 17.61 3.28 -8.51
CA THR A 100 16.58 4.17 -7.97
C THR A 100 16.69 4.32 -6.45
N GLY A 101 17.21 3.33 -5.76
CA GLY A 101 17.39 3.32 -4.31
C GLY A 101 16.07 3.10 -3.58
N ASP A 102 15.95 1.97 -2.89
CA ASP A 102 14.93 1.73 -1.88
C ASP A 102 15.57 1.14 -0.60
N VAL A 103 14.76 0.85 0.42
CA VAL A 103 15.23 0.27 1.68
C VAL A 103 16.01 -1.04 1.48
N THR A 104 15.69 -1.83 0.45
CA THR A 104 16.34 -3.11 0.13
C THR A 104 17.72 -2.94 -0.48
N THR A 105 18.13 -1.69 -0.74
CA THR A 105 19.42 -1.33 -1.32
C THR A 105 20.25 -0.44 -0.39
N ALA A 106 19.72 -0.15 0.80
CA ALA A 106 20.30 0.82 1.74
C ALA A 106 21.57 0.30 2.45
N SER A 107 21.77 -1.03 2.54
CA SER A 107 22.95 -1.63 3.18
C SER A 107 23.40 -2.91 2.47
N PRO A 108 24.66 -3.35 2.66
CA PRO A 108 25.13 -4.64 2.15
C PRO A 108 24.30 -5.83 2.64
N GLU A 109 23.88 -5.82 3.91
CA GLU A 109 23.04 -6.89 4.47
C GLU A 109 21.68 -6.99 3.78
N TRP A 110 21.05 -5.86 3.43
CA TRP A 110 19.81 -5.87 2.65
C TRP A 110 20.00 -6.48 1.26
N LEU A 111 21.13 -6.23 0.61
CA LEU A 111 21.46 -6.81 -0.69
C LEU A 111 21.64 -8.33 -0.59
N LEU A 112 22.34 -8.82 0.44
CA LEU A 112 22.52 -10.26 0.69
C LEU A 112 21.19 -10.95 1.01
N LEU A 113 20.33 -10.34 1.83
CA LEU A 113 19.00 -10.86 2.11
C LEU A 113 18.15 -10.95 0.84
N ARG A 114 18.21 -9.91 -0.01
CA ARG A 114 17.49 -9.90 -1.28
C ARG A 114 17.95 -11.02 -2.20
N GLU A 115 19.26 -11.22 -2.36
CA GLU A 115 19.84 -12.30 -3.16
C GLU A 115 19.35 -13.69 -2.68
N LEU A 116 19.33 -13.91 -1.37
CA LEU A 116 18.87 -15.19 -0.80
C LEU A 116 17.40 -15.49 -1.15
N LEU A 117 16.56 -14.46 -1.20
CA LEU A 117 15.12 -14.54 -1.45
C LEU A 117 14.74 -14.46 -2.93
N GLU A 118 15.65 -14.01 -3.78
CA GLU A 118 15.43 -13.87 -5.21
C GLU A 118 15.17 -15.24 -5.86
N GLY A 119 14.14 -15.31 -6.72
CA GLY A 119 13.76 -16.53 -7.45
C GLY A 119 13.15 -17.65 -6.60
N ARG A 120 12.86 -17.42 -5.30
CA ARG A 120 12.18 -18.41 -4.44
C ARG A 120 10.68 -18.43 -4.72
N ASP A 121 10.07 -19.60 -4.54
CA ASP A 121 8.62 -19.77 -4.66
C ASP A 121 7.86 -19.17 -3.45
N GLU A 122 6.57 -18.93 -3.63
CA GLU A 122 5.69 -18.35 -2.60
C GLU A 122 5.65 -19.18 -1.31
N ALA A 123 5.76 -20.50 -1.42
CA ALA A 123 5.78 -21.40 -0.26
C ALA A 123 7.06 -21.22 0.58
N THR A 124 8.21 -21.07 -0.07
CA THR A 124 9.49 -20.81 0.60
C THR A 124 9.53 -19.41 1.19
N LEU A 125 9.09 -18.40 0.43
CA LEU A 125 8.99 -17.02 0.93
C LEU A 125 8.07 -16.93 2.15
N HIS A 126 6.96 -17.68 2.16
CA HIS A 126 6.08 -17.77 3.32
C HIS A 126 6.80 -18.34 4.56
N ARG A 127 7.55 -19.45 4.41
CA ARG A 127 8.32 -20.03 5.53
C ARG A 127 9.37 -19.07 6.06
N VAL A 128 10.09 -18.38 5.18
CA VAL A 128 11.07 -17.35 5.61
C VAL A 128 10.39 -16.23 6.37
N ARG A 129 9.27 -15.69 5.86
CA ARG A 129 8.51 -14.63 6.53
C ARG A 129 8.08 -15.03 7.94
N VAL A 130 7.60 -16.27 8.12
CA VAL A 130 7.22 -16.81 9.44
C VAL A 130 8.45 -16.89 10.36
N ALA A 131 9.55 -17.49 9.90
CA ALA A 131 10.77 -17.65 10.69
C ALA A 131 11.39 -16.30 11.09
N VAL A 132 11.41 -15.31 10.19
CA VAL A 132 11.87 -13.95 10.48
C VAL A 132 10.96 -13.26 11.49
N GLY A 133 9.64 -13.46 11.38
CA GLY A 133 8.68 -12.94 12.35
C GLY A 133 8.93 -13.49 13.77
N GLU A 134 9.17 -14.79 13.89
CA GLU A 134 9.51 -15.45 15.15
C GLU A 134 10.85 -14.94 15.70
N LEU A 135 11.88 -14.87 14.87
CA LEU A 135 13.22 -14.38 15.23
C LEU A 135 13.18 -12.94 15.76
N LEU A 136 12.40 -12.07 15.12
CA LEU A 136 12.30 -10.65 15.45
C LEU A 136 11.26 -10.34 16.53
N GLY A 137 10.58 -11.35 17.08
CA GLY A 137 9.52 -11.15 18.09
C GLY A 137 8.27 -10.45 17.55
N THR A 138 8.14 -10.31 16.22
CA THR A 138 6.96 -9.73 15.56
C THR A 138 5.91 -10.78 15.20
N GLY A 139 6.25 -12.07 15.35
CA GLY A 139 5.36 -13.22 15.15
C GLY A 139 4.30 -13.43 16.24
N GLY A 140 4.03 -12.42 17.08
CA GLY A 140 3.12 -12.52 18.21
C GLY A 140 3.73 -13.27 19.39
N ALA A 141 4.27 -12.54 20.36
CA ALA A 141 5.01 -13.03 21.53
C ALA A 141 4.25 -13.97 22.51
N ALA A 142 3.12 -14.57 22.10
CA ALA A 142 2.31 -15.47 22.92
C ALA A 142 1.76 -16.72 22.19
N ALA A 143 2.13 -17.00 20.93
CA ALA A 143 1.70 -18.25 20.27
C ALA A 143 2.75 -18.82 19.29
N LYS A 144 3.23 -20.08 19.41
CA LYS A 144 3.01 -21.15 20.40
C LYS A 144 3.89 -22.36 20.01
N PRO A 145 4.43 -23.16 20.96
CA PRO A 145 4.96 -24.50 20.67
C PRO A 145 3.89 -25.52 20.20
N SER A 146 2.59 -25.20 20.24
CA SER A 146 1.53 -26.17 19.89
C SER A 146 0.08 -25.66 19.66
N GLY A 147 -0.22 -24.41 19.27
CA GLY A 147 -1.63 -24.01 19.00
C GLY A 147 -1.85 -22.64 18.37
N ARG A 148 -3.07 -22.41 17.88
CA ARG A 148 -3.50 -21.17 17.20
C ARG A 148 -3.81 -20.03 18.18
N SER A 149 -3.91 -18.78 17.68
CA SER A 149 -4.33 -17.61 18.48
C SER A 149 -5.84 -17.66 18.73
N PRO A 150 -6.32 -17.37 19.96
CA PRO A 150 -7.75 -17.33 20.26
C PRO A 150 -8.47 -16.09 19.69
N ARG A 151 -7.73 -15.13 19.12
CA ARG A 151 -8.31 -14.03 18.35
C ARG A 151 -8.61 -14.50 16.94
N ILE A 152 -9.85 -14.38 16.48
CA ILE A 152 -10.26 -14.78 15.14
C ILE A 152 -10.44 -13.53 14.28
N ALA A 153 -9.66 -13.38 13.21
CA ALA A 153 -9.80 -12.28 12.27
C ALA A 153 -10.50 -12.74 10.99
N LEU A 154 -11.63 -12.11 10.65
CA LEU A 154 -12.34 -12.34 9.41
C LEU A 154 -11.88 -11.34 8.35
N VAL A 155 -11.29 -11.84 7.27
CA VAL A 155 -10.82 -11.02 6.13
C VAL A 155 -11.64 -11.31 4.88
N GLY A 156 -11.69 -10.32 3.98
CA GLY A 156 -12.44 -10.41 2.73
C GLY A 156 -13.08 -9.08 2.34
N LEU A 157 -13.54 -8.95 1.10
CA LEU A 157 -14.16 -7.71 0.64
C LEU A 157 -15.48 -7.39 1.35
N ARG A 158 -15.90 -6.12 1.26
CA ARG A 158 -17.23 -5.69 1.72
C ARG A 158 -18.29 -6.57 1.04
N GLY A 159 -19.32 -6.99 1.78
CA GLY A 159 -20.29 -7.97 1.29
C GLY A 159 -19.90 -9.44 1.47
N ALA A 160 -18.68 -9.77 1.95
CA ALA A 160 -18.30 -11.15 2.27
C ALA A 160 -19.04 -11.77 3.49
N GLY A 161 -19.91 -11.01 4.18
CA GLY A 161 -20.60 -11.51 5.37
C GLY A 161 -19.82 -11.40 6.69
N LYS A 162 -18.65 -10.73 6.71
CA LYS A 162 -17.80 -10.58 7.92
C LYS A 162 -18.55 -10.11 9.17
N SER A 163 -19.40 -9.08 9.06
CA SER A 163 -20.12 -8.54 10.22
C SER A 163 -21.16 -9.53 10.74
N THR A 164 -21.96 -10.12 9.85
CA THR A 164 -23.01 -11.09 10.21
C THR A 164 -22.42 -12.39 10.77
N LEU A 165 -21.53 -13.04 10.02
CA LEU A 165 -20.89 -14.29 10.43
C LEU A 165 -19.98 -14.08 11.64
N GLY A 166 -19.33 -12.93 11.74
CA GLY A 166 -18.48 -12.58 12.86
C GLY A 166 -19.24 -12.38 14.16
N GLN A 167 -20.39 -11.71 14.13
CA GLN A 167 -21.24 -11.59 15.31
C GLN A 167 -21.76 -12.95 15.76
N MET A 168 -22.29 -13.77 14.83
CA MET A 168 -22.76 -15.12 15.15
C MET A 168 -21.65 -16.00 15.76
N LEU A 169 -20.41 -15.88 15.26
CA LEU A 169 -19.27 -16.62 15.79
C LEU A 169 -18.85 -16.12 17.17
N ALA A 170 -18.87 -14.81 17.40
CA ALA A 170 -18.57 -14.23 18.70
C ALA A 170 -19.57 -14.70 19.76
N ASP A 171 -20.86 -14.73 19.40
CA ASP A 171 -21.94 -15.20 20.27
C ASP A 171 -21.79 -16.71 20.59
N ASP A 172 -21.44 -17.57 19.61
CA ASP A 172 -21.19 -19.01 19.86
C ASP A 172 -19.97 -19.27 20.74
N LEU A 173 -18.92 -18.46 20.60
CA LEU A 173 -17.69 -18.60 21.37
C LEU A 173 -17.76 -17.88 22.73
N GLY A 174 -18.76 -17.02 22.96
CA GLY A 174 -18.88 -16.22 24.18
C GLY A 174 -17.80 -15.14 24.31
N VAL A 175 -17.29 -14.61 23.19
CA VAL A 175 -16.20 -13.61 23.16
C VAL A 175 -16.68 -12.28 22.56
N ALA A 176 -15.84 -11.24 22.66
CA ALA A 176 -16.18 -9.93 22.08
C ALA A 176 -16.18 -9.97 20.54
N PHE A 177 -17.17 -9.30 19.94
CA PHE A 177 -17.14 -8.96 18.52
C PHE A 177 -16.60 -7.54 18.31
N VAL A 178 -15.50 -7.42 17.55
CA VAL A 178 -14.84 -6.15 17.24
C VAL A 178 -14.97 -5.87 15.75
N GLU A 179 -15.77 -4.86 15.39
CA GLU A 179 -15.83 -4.36 14.03
C GLU A 179 -14.78 -3.26 13.85
N LEU A 180 -13.66 -3.60 13.20
CA LEU A 180 -12.48 -2.74 13.16
C LEU A 180 -12.74 -1.40 12.46
N SER A 181 -13.69 -1.33 11.53
CA SER A 181 -14.13 -0.06 10.94
C SER A 181 -14.74 0.90 11.98
N ARG A 182 -15.47 0.39 12.98
CA ARG A 182 -16.00 1.24 14.07
C ARG A 182 -14.89 1.74 14.97
N GLU A 183 -13.90 0.90 15.26
CA GLU A 183 -12.74 1.31 16.06
C GLU A 183 -11.94 2.40 15.33
N ILE A 184 -11.77 2.31 14.02
CA ILE A 184 -11.16 3.37 13.20
C ILE A 184 -11.90 4.71 13.38
N GLU A 185 -13.24 4.70 13.26
CA GLU A 185 -14.05 5.91 13.42
C GLU A 185 -13.96 6.49 14.84
N LYS A 186 -13.96 5.63 15.86
CA LYS A 186 -13.76 6.04 17.26
C LYS A 186 -12.41 6.73 17.46
N PHE A 187 -11.32 6.17 16.92
CA PHE A 187 -9.99 6.77 17.04
C PHE A 187 -9.84 8.07 16.26
N ALA A 188 -10.46 8.15 15.08
CA ALA A 188 -10.41 9.34 14.24
C ALA A 188 -11.36 10.45 14.71
N GLY A 189 -12.38 10.12 15.51
CA GLY A 189 -13.43 11.05 15.94
C GLY A 189 -14.37 11.48 14.81
N CYS A 190 -14.32 10.80 13.66
CA CYS A 190 -15.11 11.09 12.46
C CYS A 190 -15.34 9.81 11.64
N SER A 191 -16.26 9.86 10.68
CA SER A 191 -16.57 8.72 9.82
C SER A 191 -15.44 8.38 8.86
N ILE A 192 -15.39 7.14 8.37
CA ILE A 192 -14.37 6.73 7.37
C ILE A 192 -14.43 7.60 6.11
N ASN A 193 -15.63 8.02 5.68
CA ASN A 193 -15.80 8.89 4.52
C ASN A 193 -15.17 10.28 4.74
N GLU A 194 -15.27 10.82 5.96
CA GLU A 194 -14.62 12.08 6.34
C GLU A 194 -13.11 11.90 6.43
N ILE A 195 -12.62 10.78 6.97
CA ILE A 195 -11.18 10.47 7.00
C ILE A 195 -10.60 10.51 5.59
N GLN A 196 -11.26 9.82 4.65
CA GLN A 196 -10.79 9.74 3.27
C GLN A 196 -10.87 11.09 2.54
N SER A 197 -11.94 11.86 2.77
CA SER A 197 -12.14 13.16 2.12
C SER A 197 -11.21 14.25 2.65
N LEU A 198 -10.96 14.28 3.97
CA LEU A 198 -10.23 15.36 4.63
C LEU A 198 -8.74 15.07 4.83
N TYR A 199 -8.39 13.82 5.16
CA TYR A 199 -7.02 13.44 5.55
C TYR A 199 -6.36 12.45 4.59
N GLY A 200 -7.13 11.90 3.64
CA GLY A 200 -6.64 11.01 2.60
C GLY A 200 -6.28 9.61 3.09
N GLN A 201 -5.80 8.80 2.14
CA GLN A 201 -5.55 7.37 2.34
C GLN A 201 -4.45 7.08 3.36
N ASN A 202 -3.38 7.89 3.41
CA ASN A 202 -2.29 7.68 4.36
C ASN A 202 -2.75 7.82 5.82
N ALA A 203 -3.64 8.77 6.10
CA ALA A 203 -4.20 8.92 7.44
C ALA A 203 -5.11 7.74 7.79
N TYR A 204 -5.96 7.30 6.85
CA TYR A 204 -6.78 6.10 7.03
C TYR A 204 -5.94 4.87 7.39
N ARG A 205 -4.82 4.62 6.70
CA ARG A 205 -3.94 3.48 7.01
C ARG A 205 -3.32 3.56 8.40
N ARG A 206 -2.96 4.75 8.88
CA ARG A 206 -2.48 4.93 10.26
C ARG A 206 -3.57 4.60 11.28
N TYR A 207 -4.80 5.04 11.06
CA TYR A 207 -5.92 4.70 11.94
C TYR A 207 -6.30 3.21 11.87
N GLU A 208 -6.28 2.60 10.67
CA GLU A 208 -6.51 1.17 10.48
C GLU A 208 -5.50 0.33 11.25
N ARG A 209 -4.21 0.67 11.16
CA ARG A 209 -3.15 0.01 11.93
C ARG A 209 -3.34 0.18 13.43
N ARG A 210 -3.56 1.42 13.90
CA ARG A 210 -3.75 1.71 15.33
C ARG A 210 -4.94 0.96 15.90
N ALA A 211 -6.05 0.91 15.16
CA ALA A 211 -7.24 0.19 15.59
C ALA A 211 -6.98 -1.31 15.75
N LEU A 212 -6.16 -1.90 14.87
CA LEU A 212 -5.79 -3.31 14.97
C LEU A 212 -4.86 -3.56 16.16
N GLU A 213 -3.85 -2.71 16.35
CA GLU A 213 -2.94 -2.78 17.49
C GLU A 213 -3.72 -2.72 18.82
N GLU A 214 -4.65 -1.78 18.96
CA GLU A 214 -5.47 -1.67 20.16
C GLU A 214 -6.37 -2.90 20.36
N ALA A 215 -7.04 -3.37 19.30
CA ALA A 215 -7.92 -4.54 19.39
C ALA A 215 -7.15 -5.79 19.88
N ILE A 216 -5.91 -5.97 19.41
CA ILE A 216 -5.02 -7.07 19.84
C ILE A 216 -4.60 -6.90 21.31
N GLN A 217 -4.35 -5.67 21.74
CA GLN A 217 -3.90 -5.36 23.11
C GLN A 217 -5.03 -5.49 24.14
N ILE A 218 -6.22 -4.98 23.84
CA ILE A 218 -7.37 -4.99 24.75
C ILE A 218 -7.98 -6.39 24.85
N HIS A 219 -8.14 -7.08 23.72
CA HIS A 219 -8.86 -8.34 23.68
C HIS A 219 -7.89 -9.52 23.62
N ALA A 220 -7.82 -10.30 24.70
CA ALA A 220 -7.12 -11.58 24.69
C ALA A 220 -7.79 -12.58 23.72
N GLU A 221 -9.12 -12.59 23.68
CA GLU A 221 -9.97 -13.41 22.82
C GLU A 221 -11.08 -12.54 22.22
N ALA A 222 -11.26 -12.60 20.90
CA ALA A 222 -12.27 -11.83 20.18
C ALA A 222 -12.46 -12.35 18.76
N VAL A 223 -13.61 -12.05 18.16
CA VAL A 223 -13.82 -12.13 16.72
C VAL A 223 -13.72 -10.73 16.14
N ILE A 224 -12.79 -10.51 15.21
CA ILE A 224 -12.46 -9.23 14.62
C ILE A 224 -12.89 -9.23 13.15
N ALA A 225 -13.85 -8.37 12.78
CA ALA A 225 -14.19 -8.12 11.38
C ALA A 225 -13.33 -6.98 10.83
N THR A 226 -12.49 -7.26 9.84
CA THR A 226 -11.56 -6.26 9.28
C THR A 226 -12.19 -5.46 8.14
N PRO A 227 -11.71 -4.24 7.82
CA PRO A 227 -12.03 -3.59 6.57
C PRO A 227 -11.55 -4.45 5.39
N GLY A 228 -12.24 -4.36 4.25
CA GLY A 228 -11.81 -5.08 3.04
C GLY A 228 -10.45 -4.60 2.51
N GLY A 229 -10.03 -3.39 2.86
CA GLY A 229 -8.75 -2.82 2.45
C GLY A 229 -7.54 -3.29 3.25
N ILE A 230 -7.70 -4.06 4.35
CA ILE A 230 -6.61 -4.31 5.30
C ILE A 230 -5.38 -4.98 4.67
N VAL A 231 -5.59 -5.79 3.62
CA VAL A 231 -4.53 -6.46 2.86
C VAL A 231 -3.68 -5.53 2.01
N SER A 232 -4.12 -4.29 1.79
CA SER A 232 -3.39 -3.32 0.97
C SER A 232 -2.25 -2.64 1.72
N ASP A 233 -2.14 -2.80 3.04
CA ASP A 233 -0.98 -2.39 3.82
C ASP A 233 -0.27 -3.64 4.38
N PRO A 234 0.86 -4.08 3.78
CA PRO A 234 1.55 -5.30 4.19
C PRO A 234 1.98 -5.31 5.66
N ALA A 235 2.29 -4.15 6.24
CA ALA A 235 2.68 -4.06 7.65
C ALA A 235 1.51 -4.41 8.59
N THR A 236 0.35 -3.78 8.37
CA THR A 236 -0.88 -4.06 9.11
C THR A 236 -1.36 -5.48 8.88
N PHE A 237 -1.26 -5.99 7.65
CA PHE A 237 -1.66 -7.37 7.36
C PHE A 237 -0.73 -8.40 8.01
N ASN A 238 0.58 -8.16 8.05
CA ASN A 238 1.51 -9.02 8.80
C ASN A 238 1.19 -9.03 10.30
N LEU A 239 0.86 -7.87 10.89
CA LEU A 239 0.42 -7.79 12.28
C LEU A 239 -0.84 -8.65 12.51
N LEU A 240 -1.81 -8.58 11.60
CA LEU A 240 -3.03 -9.39 11.68
C LEU A 240 -2.70 -10.90 11.65
N LEU A 241 -1.89 -11.33 10.68
CA LEU A 241 -1.50 -12.74 10.51
C LEU A 241 -0.68 -13.27 11.70
N ALA A 242 0.14 -12.43 12.32
CA ALA A 242 0.97 -12.84 13.46
C ALA A 242 0.18 -12.98 14.77
N HIS A 243 -0.91 -12.24 14.94
CA HIS A 243 -1.62 -12.16 16.23
C HIS A 243 -3.00 -12.79 16.25
N CYS A 244 -3.54 -13.19 15.09
CA CYS A 244 -4.89 -13.74 14.95
C CYS A 244 -4.88 -15.05 14.15
N THR A 245 -5.82 -15.93 14.47
CA THR A 245 -6.25 -16.99 13.54
C THR A 245 -7.12 -16.35 12.48
N THR A 246 -6.74 -16.46 11.22
CA THR A 246 -7.34 -15.68 10.13
C THR A 246 -8.22 -16.55 9.24
N VAL A 247 -9.43 -16.07 8.94
CA VAL A 247 -10.38 -16.74 8.06
C VAL A 247 -10.74 -15.81 6.92
N TRP A 248 -10.43 -16.22 5.70
CA TRP A 248 -10.87 -15.54 4.49
C TRP A 248 -12.29 -15.98 4.14
N LEU A 249 -13.22 -15.05 4.24
CA LEU A 249 -14.57 -15.18 3.70
C LEU A 249 -14.56 -14.76 2.23
N GLN A 250 -14.59 -15.75 1.34
CA GLN A 250 -14.68 -15.53 -0.11
C GLN A 250 -16.15 -15.47 -0.51
N ALA A 251 -16.50 -14.54 -1.41
CA ALA A 251 -17.77 -14.59 -2.13
C ALA A 251 -17.48 -14.35 -3.61
N GLU A 252 -18.38 -14.84 -4.46
CA GLU A 252 -18.35 -14.51 -5.88
C GLU A 252 -18.65 -13.00 -6.07
N PRO A 253 -18.06 -12.36 -7.10
CA PRO A 253 -18.23 -10.93 -7.35
C PRO A 253 -19.70 -10.49 -7.40
N GLU A 254 -20.56 -11.31 -8.01
CA GLU A 254 -21.98 -11.03 -8.16
C GLU A 254 -22.72 -11.02 -6.80
N ASP A 255 -22.29 -11.85 -5.84
CA ASP A 255 -22.90 -11.89 -4.51
C ASP A 255 -22.37 -10.78 -3.60
N HIS A 256 -21.11 -10.40 -3.74
CA HIS A 256 -20.58 -9.16 -3.15
C HIS A 256 -21.45 -7.97 -3.56
N MET A 257 -21.73 -7.84 -4.85
CA MET A 257 -22.51 -6.75 -5.41
C MET A 257 -23.94 -6.73 -4.85
N LYS A 258 -24.66 -7.85 -4.92
CA LYS A 258 -26.03 -7.96 -4.39
C LYS A 258 -26.11 -7.56 -2.91
N ARG A 259 -25.17 -8.03 -2.09
CA ARG A 259 -25.15 -7.74 -0.64
C ARG A 259 -24.81 -6.29 -0.34
N VAL A 260 -23.89 -5.68 -1.09
CA VAL A 260 -23.53 -4.27 -0.92
C VAL A 260 -24.70 -3.35 -1.29
N VAL A 261 -25.41 -3.65 -2.38
CA VAL A 261 -26.63 -2.92 -2.80
C VAL A 261 -27.71 -3.04 -1.74
N ALA A 262 -27.97 -4.25 -1.22
CA ALA A 262 -28.95 -4.47 -0.16
C ALA A 262 -28.63 -3.69 1.14
N GLN A 263 -27.36 -3.37 1.38
CA GLN A 263 -26.91 -2.56 2.52
C GLN A 263 -27.04 -1.04 2.29
N GLY A 264 -27.68 -0.61 1.19
CA GLY A 264 -27.95 0.80 0.91
C GLY A 264 -26.78 1.56 0.26
N ASP A 265 -25.71 0.87 -0.12
CA ASP A 265 -24.63 1.47 -0.90
C ASP A 265 -24.95 1.34 -2.38
N LEU A 266 -25.54 2.39 -2.95
CA LEU A 266 -25.98 2.45 -4.35
C LEU A 266 -24.87 2.89 -5.31
N ARG A 267 -23.67 3.25 -4.82
CA ARG A 267 -22.51 3.59 -5.66
C ARG A 267 -22.24 2.55 -6.76
N PRO A 268 -22.41 1.24 -6.52
CA PRO A 268 -22.22 0.24 -7.56
C PRO A 268 -23.33 0.20 -8.63
N MET A 269 -24.53 0.75 -8.37
CA MET A 269 -25.64 0.78 -9.34
C MET A 269 -25.51 1.91 -10.36
N ALA A 270 -24.82 3.00 -10.02
CA ALA A 270 -24.65 4.15 -10.90
C ALA A 270 -23.74 3.89 -12.11
N ALA A 271 -22.96 2.80 -12.11
CA ALA A 271 -22.02 2.42 -13.16
C ALA A 271 -21.94 0.89 -13.35
N SER A 272 -23.09 0.20 -13.30
CA SER A 272 -23.23 -1.27 -13.10
C SER A 272 -22.20 -2.19 -13.79
N LYS A 273 -21.84 -1.94 -15.07
CA LYS A 273 -20.85 -2.78 -15.77
C LYS A 273 -19.40 -2.45 -15.39
N GLU A 274 -19.02 -1.18 -15.43
CA GLU A 274 -17.69 -0.71 -15.04
C GLU A 274 -17.41 -1.00 -13.56
N ALA A 275 -18.40 -0.75 -12.68
CA ALA A 275 -18.31 -1.06 -11.26
C ALA A 275 -18.13 -2.56 -10.99
N MET A 276 -18.71 -3.43 -11.83
CA MET A 276 -18.51 -4.88 -11.72
C MET A 276 -17.11 -5.29 -12.20
N GLU A 277 -16.62 -4.70 -13.28
CA GLU A 277 -15.25 -4.92 -13.77
C GLU A 277 -14.21 -4.44 -12.74
N ASP A 278 -14.41 -3.27 -12.15
CA ASP A 278 -13.58 -2.73 -11.06
C ASP A 278 -13.57 -3.65 -9.84
N LEU A 279 -14.75 -4.15 -9.42
CA LEU A 279 -14.84 -5.09 -8.30
C LEU A 279 -14.09 -6.40 -8.60
N LYS A 280 -14.19 -6.92 -9.83
CA LYS A 280 -13.42 -8.10 -10.28
C LYS A 280 -11.92 -7.81 -10.25
N GLY A 281 -11.49 -6.63 -10.70
CA GLY A 281 -10.10 -6.19 -10.62
C GLY A 281 -9.58 -6.11 -9.18
N ILE A 282 -10.37 -5.52 -8.28
CA ILE A 282 -10.03 -5.43 -6.83
C ILE A 282 -9.94 -6.83 -6.21
N LEU A 283 -10.89 -7.73 -6.51
CA LEU A 283 -10.86 -9.11 -6.03
C LEU A 283 -9.60 -9.83 -6.50
N ALA A 284 -9.30 -9.77 -7.80
CA ALA A 284 -8.12 -10.41 -8.38
C ALA A 284 -6.83 -9.88 -7.73
N GLY A 285 -6.70 -8.56 -7.59
CA GLY A 285 -5.53 -7.93 -6.97
C GLY A 285 -5.37 -8.25 -5.48
N ARG A 286 -6.46 -8.51 -4.76
CA ARG A 286 -6.43 -8.82 -3.30
C ARG A 286 -6.43 -10.30 -2.98
N ALA A 287 -6.84 -11.17 -3.91
CA ALA A 287 -6.93 -12.61 -3.69
C ALA A 287 -5.60 -13.23 -3.25
N ALA A 288 -4.47 -12.80 -3.86
CA ALA A 288 -3.14 -13.28 -3.48
C ALA A 288 -2.82 -12.98 -1.99
N PHE A 289 -3.24 -11.83 -1.48
CA PHE A 289 -3.06 -11.49 -0.07
C PHE A 289 -4.09 -12.19 0.84
N TYR A 290 -5.37 -12.21 0.49
CA TYR A 290 -6.37 -12.93 1.28
C TYR A 290 -6.06 -14.43 1.40
N SER A 291 -5.46 -15.03 0.38
CA SER A 291 -5.04 -16.43 0.40
C SER A 291 -3.98 -16.77 1.45
N LYS A 292 -3.34 -15.75 2.05
CA LYS A 292 -2.41 -15.94 3.18
C LYS A 292 -3.12 -16.19 4.51
N ALA A 293 -4.45 -16.05 4.56
CA ALA A 293 -5.24 -16.41 5.73
C ALA A 293 -5.13 -17.92 6.02
N ASP A 294 -5.29 -18.30 7.28
CA ASP A 294 -5.14 -19.70 7.73
C ASP A 294 -6.23 -20.62 7.17
N PHE A 295 -7.44 -20.08 7.04
CA PHE A 295 -8.60 -20.81 6.55
C PHE A 295 -9.33 -20.00 5.49
N LYS A 296 -10.06 -20.71 4.65
CA LYS A 296 -10.86 -20.15 3.56
C LYS A 296 -12.26 -20.75 3.61
N ILE A 297 -13.27 -19.88 3.55
CA ILE A 297 -14.69 -20.27 3.52
C ILE A 297 -15.37 -19.56 2.37
N ASP A 298 -16.04 -20.34 1.54
CA ASP A 298 -16.87 -19.83 0.46
C ASP A 298 -18.27 -19.51 1.00
N THR A 299 -18.63 -18.23 0.94
CA THR A 299 -19.91 -17.70 1.40
C THR A 299 -20.96 -17.61 0.29
N SER A 300 -20.59 -17.96 -0.95
CA SER A 300 -21.50 -18.05 -2.11
C SER A 300 -22.00 -19.48 -2.34
N ALA A 301 -21.26 -20.48 -1.86
CA ALA A 301 -21.60 -21.89 -2.06
C ALA A 301 -22.83 -22.37 -1.28
N GLN A 302 -23.22 -21.70 -0.19
CA GLN A 302 -24.22 -22.20 0.76
C GLN A 302 -25.07 -21.08 1.38
N THR A 303 -26.13 -21.43 2.12
CA THR A 303 -26.92 -20.46 2.90
C THR A 303 -26.09 -19.85 4.03
N LEU A 304 -26.61 -18.79 4.66
CA LEU A 304 -25.96 -18.15 5.80
C LEU A 304 -25.72 -19.15 6.94
N GLU A 305 -26.72 -19.97 7.26
CA GLU A 305 -26.66 -20.98 8.32
C GLU A 305 -25.63 -22.08 7.99
N GLY A 306 -25.62 -22.58 6.75
CA GLY A 306 -24.63 -23.57 6.31
C GLY A 306 -23.19 -23.03 6.36
N THR A 307 -23.01 -21.79 5.87
CA THR A 307 -21.72 -21.09 5.94
C THR A 307 -21.27 -20.88 7.39
N PHE A 308 -22.20 -20.50 8.27
CA PHE A 308 -21.91 -20.33 9.69
C PHE A 308 -21.49 -21.64 10.36
N MET A 309 -22.19 -22.75 10.08
CA MET A 309 -21.82 -24.06 10.63
C MET A 309 -20.42 -24.49 10.18
N GLN A 310 -20.06 -24.25 8.92
CA GLN A 310 -18.71 -24.50 8.41
C GLN A 310 -17.67 -23.62 9.11
N LEU A 311 -17.95 -22.33 9.29
CA LEU A 311 -17.08 -21.39 10.00
C LEU A 311 -16.85 -21.81 11.45
N ARG A 312 -17.94 -22.11 12.15
CA ARG A 312 -17.94 -22.58 13.54
C ARG A 312 -17.09 -23.83 13.70
N GLN A 313 -17.32 -24.86 12.87
CA GLN A 313 -16.57 -26.11 12.93
C GLN A 313 -15.07 -25.88 12.67
N THR A 314 -14.74 -25.09 11.64
CA THR A 314 -13.35 -24.78 11.28
C THR A 314 -12.62 -24.08 12.42
N VAL A 315 -13.25 -23.07 13.01
CA VAL A 315 -12.65 -22.28 14.10
C VAL A 315 -12.50 -23.10 15.38
N ARG A 316 -13.53 -23.87 15.78
CA ARG A 316 -13.45 -24.71 17.00
C ARG A 316 -12.38 -25.79 16.88
N ALA A 317 -12.27 -26.44 15.72
CA ALA A 317 -11.19 -27.39 15.45
C ALA A 317 -9.80 -26.71 15.50
N ALA A 318 -9.67 -25.52 14.92
CA ALA A 318 -8.42 -24.76 14.93
C ALA A 318 -7.98 -24.36 16.36
N LEU A 319 -8.94 -24.03 17.21
CA LEU A 319 -8.72 -23.69 18.62
C LEU A 319 -8.65 -24.92 19.54
N ARG A 320 -8.85 -26.14 19.01
CA ARG A 320 -8.95 -27.39 19.78
C ARG A 320 -10.00 -27.34 20.89
N LEU A 321 -11.14 -26.69 20.60
CA LEU A 321 -12.30 -26.60 21.49
C LEU A 321 -13.23 -27.82 21.35
N ASP A 322 -12.73 -28.93 20.80
CA ASP A 322 -13.45 -30.18 20.64
C ASP A 322 -13.55 -30.87 22.02
N GLY A 323 -14.56 -30.46 22.78
CA GLY A 323 -14.75 -30.86 24.18
C GLY A 323 -16.07 -30.37 24.83
N GLY A 324 -17.20 -30.51 24.12
CA GLY A 324 -18.58 -30.64 24.65
C GLY A 324 -19.32 -29.38 25.16
N PRO A 325 -20.60 -29.53 25.55
CA PRO A 325 -21.63 -30.45 25.03
C PRO A 325 -22.35 -29.91 23.78
#